data_AF-A0A179FFD5-F1
#
_entry.id   AF-A0A179FFD5-F1
#
_cell.length_a   1.000
_cell.length_b   1.000
_cell.length_c   1.000
_cell.angle_alpha   90.00
_cell.angle_beta   90.00
_cell.angle_gamma   90.00
#
_symmetry.space_group_name_H-M   'P 1'
#
loop_
_entity.id
_entity.type
_entity.pdbx_description
1 polymer ?
#
loop_
_entity_poly.entity_id
_entity_poly.type
_entity_poly.pdbx_seq_one_letter_code
_entity_poly.pdbx_strand_id
1 'polypeptide(L)'
;MHAFCRLKGPEEGSRCISWSLGTSPDCWTYLHFVFYSFGHDDDSASQGDSDLWTGSGVKCERRSISLPIGRNGETVTFGEDRTWLGMRTGTSYGNWIEAKHPGTVAFSMCDERHFVPRASHSEWNECGLKHPDGASGIALFQMLLMSGTDLWSSTWQNCLDYIDSLYEVTIGDLVSGGERLETLMADPSGQLAERYFKTANLLKIFQKHVDAIPHSLRAMEKTWRRTYPGLHADLLTRFSETTQVELLDNWRLVIAHAENKHGKLSARIEKMVADLMRLRDSLFLSRLSRDTG
;
A
#
# COMPACT_ATOMS: atom_id res chain seq x y z
N MET A 1 16.63 -10.55 14.55
CA MET A 1 15.84 -9.77 13.57
C MET A 1 14.76 -10.70 13.08
N HIS A 2 13.50 -10.50 13.49
CA HIS A 2 12.42 -11.38 13.05
C HIS A 2 11.84 -10.82 11.75
N ALA A 3 12.35 -11.29 10.62
CA ALA A 3 11.72 -11.11 9.33
C ALA A 3 10.57 -12.11 9.22
N PHE A 4 9.35 -11.62 9.01
CA PHE A 4 8.21 -12.47 8.72
C PHE A 4 7.59 -11.98 7.42
N CYS A 5 7.67 -12.79 6.37
CA CYS A 5 6.92 -12.58 5.14
C CYS A 5 5.83 -13.66 5.04
N ARG A 6 4.66 -13.26 4.55
CA ARG A 6 3.55 -14.19 4.34
C ARG A 6 3.47 -14.63 2.88
N LEU A 7 3.08 -15.89 2.72
CA LEU A 7 2.55 -16.46 1.48
C LEU A 7 1.09 -16.04 1.24
N LYS A 8 0.33 -15.88 2.34
CA LYS A 8 -1.12 -15.62 2.35
C LYS A 8 -1.41 -14.14 2.63
N GLY A 9 -2.40 -13.57 1.94
CA GLY A 9 -2.80 -12.18 2.05
C GLY A 9 -3.32 -11.81 3.44
N PRO A 10 -3.64 -10.53 3.70
CA PRO A 10 -4.09 -10.06 5.01
C PRO A 10 -5.24 -10.90 5.59
N GLU A 11 -6.13 -11.41 4.72
CA GLU A 11 -7.35 -12.16 5.06
C GLU A 11 -7.14 -13.66 5.32
N GLU A 12 -6.03 -14.25 4.87
CA GLU A 12 -5.86 -15.72 4.81
C GLU A 12 -4.91 -16.28 5.89
N GLY A 13 -4.39 -15.42 6.79
CA GLY A 13 -3.45 -15.80 7.86
C GLY A 13 -3.99 -15.52 9.27
N SER A 14 -3.76 -16.44 10.23
CA SER A 14 -4.24 -16.34 11.62
C SER A 14 -3.47 -15.37 12.52
N ARG A 15 -2.34 -14.81 12.06
CA ARG A 15 -1.56 -13.79 12.78
C ARG A 15 -1.53 -12.53 11.97
N CYS A 16 -1.87 -11.35 12.53
CA CYS A 16 -1.63 -10.04 11.92
C CYS A 16 -0.11 -9.74 11.94
N ILE A 17 0.58 -9.74 10.81
CA ILE A 17 2.05 -9.59 10.69
C ILE A 17 2.38 -8.39 9.78
N SER A 18 1.39 -7.55 9.46
CA SER A 18 1.64 -6.29 8.77
C SER A 18 2.56 -5.38 9.58
N TRP A 19 2.68 -5.63 10.88
CA TRP A 19 3.59 -4.95 11.79
C TRP A 19 3.87 -5.83 13.02
N SER A 20 4.92 -5.49 13.76
CA SER A 20 5.15 -6.03 15.11
C SER A 20 5.72 -4.96 16.03
N LEU A 21 5.40 -5.07 17.32
CA LEU A 21 5.89 -4.21 18.38
C LEU A 21 6.55 -5.09 19.45
N GLY A 22 7.86 -4.94 19.63
CA GLY A 22 8.59 -5.68 20.66
C GLY A 22 8.19 -5.23 22.08
N THR A 23 7.94 -6.18 22.98
CA THR A 23 7.67 -5.95 24.41
C THR A 23 8.63 -6.78 25.24
N SER A 24 9.70 -6.18 25.75
CA SER A 24 10.70 -6.86 26.58
C SER A 24 11.32 -5.85 27.56
N PRO A 25 11.86 -6.26 28.73
CA PRO A 25 12.60 -5.37 29.62
C PRO A 25 13.86 -4.73 28.99
N ASP A 26 14.19 -5.09 27.75
CA ASP A 26 15.28 -4.50 26.96
C ASP A 26 15.04 -3.01 26.66
N CYS A 27 16.10 -2.19 26.74
CA CYS A 27 16.11 -0.77 26.43
C CYS A 27 15.76 -0.44 24.96
N TRP A 28 15.66 -1.46 24.11
CA TRP A 28 15.29 -1.34 22.71
C TRP A 28 13.79 -1.57 22.45
N THR A 29 13.26 -0.83 21.49
CA THR A 29 11.93 -1.04 20.89
C THR A 29 12.11 -1.48 19.44
N TYR A 30 11.37 -2.50 19.03
CA TYR A 30 11.35 -3.02 17.66
C TYR A 30 10.04 -2.63 17.00
N LEU A 31 10.12 -2.04 15.81
CA LEU A 31 9.00 -1.51 15.04
C LEU A 31 9.13 -2.00 13.61
N HIS A 32 8.07 -2.61 13.10
CA HIS A 32 8.02 -3.09 11.73
C HIS A 32 6.70 -2.69 11.11
N PHE A 33 6.68 -2.34 9.82
CA PHE A 33 5.45 -2.14 9.05
C PHE A 33 5.66 -2.51 7.59
N VAL A 34 4.71 -3.22 6.99
CA VAL A 34 4.76 -3.63 5.58
C VAL A 34 3.63 -2.96 4.82
N PHE A 35 3.98 -2.20 3.78
CA PHE A 35 3.05 -1.69 2.78
C PHE A 35 2.93 -2.68 1.63
N TYR A 36 1.71 -2.78 1.09
CA TYR A 36 1.37 -3.67 -0.02
C TYR A 36 0.67 -2.88 -1.12
N SER A 37 1.08 -3.10 -2.36
CA SER A 37 0.45 -2.56 -3.56
C SER A 37 0.50 -3.55 -4.71
N PHE A 38 -0.18 -3.24 -5.81
CA PHE A 38 0.03 -3.93 -7.08
C PHE A 38 0.56 -2.92 -8.10
N GLY A 39 1.58 -3.33 -8.86
CA GLY A 39 2.15 -2.60 -9.99
C GLY A 39 1.92 -3.36 -11.30
N HIS A 40 2.04 -2.66 -12.43
CA HIS A 40 2.15 -3.32 -13.72
C HIS A 40 3.64 -3.61 -13.98
N ASP A 41 3.97 -4.88 -14.23
CA ASP A 41 5.30 -5.27 -14.67
C ASP A 41 5.46 -4.86 -16.15
N ASP A 42 6.09 -3.73 -16.43
CA ASP A 42 6.47 -3.34 -17.81
C ASP A 42 7.73 -4.08 -18.30
N ASP A 43 8.43 -4.79 -17.41
CA ASP A 43 9.71 -5.39 -17.74
C ASP A 43 9.63 -6.88 -18.07
N SER A 44 9.97 -7.16 -19.33
CA SER A 44 10.74 -8.29 -19.85
C SER A 44 11.88 -8.88 -18.96
N ALA A 45 12.02 -8.47 -17.70
CA ALA A 45 13.00 -8.95 -16.72
C ALA A 45 12.50 -10.11 -15.85
N SER A 46 11.20 -10.43 -15.83
CA SER A 46 10.65 -11.49 -14.97
C SER A 46 10.62 -12.90 -15.61
N GLN A 47 11.00 -13.05 -16.89
CA GLN A 47 11.09 -14.36 -17.54
C GLN A 47 12.46 -15.08 -17.41
N GLY A 48 13.43 -14.52 -16.68
CA GLY A 48 14.80 -15.04 -16.67
C GLY A 48 15.34 -15.61 -15.35
N ASP A 49 14.69 -15.40 -14.22
CA ASP A 49 15.37 -15.55 -12.92
C ASP A 49 14.77 -16.65 -12.03
N SER A 50 14.37 -17.78 -12.63
CA SER A 50 13.90 -18.96 -11.89
C SER A 50 15.00 -19.66 -11.08
N ASP A 51 16.28 -19.33 -11.30
CA ASP A 51 17.41 -20.11 -10.77
C ASP A 51 18.39 -19.36 -9.84
N LEU A 52 18.09 -18.11 -9.44
CA LEU A 52 18.97 -17.37 -8.54
C LEU A 52 18.27 -16.98 -7.24
N TRP A 53 18.61 -17.74 -6.20
CA TRP A 53 18.47 -17.46 -4.76
C TRP A 53 17.14 -17.84 -4.06
N THR A 54 17.11 -19.04 -3.47
CA THR A 54 16.09 -19.54 -2.51
C THR A 54 16.40 -19.18 -1.04
N GLY A 55 17.02 -18.02 -0.79
CA GLY A 55 17.75 -17.79 0.46
C GLY A 55 17.36 -16.57 1.32
N SER A 56 16.43 -15.72 0.90
CA SER A 56 16.04 -14.55 1.72
C SER A 56 14.55 -14.32 1.66
N GLY A 57 13.90 -14.27 2.83
CA GLY A 57 12.45 -14.13 3.01
C GLY A 57 11.83 -12.85 2.43
N VAL A 58 12.56 -12.03 1.67
CA VAL A 58 12.05 -10.90 0.91
C VAL A 58 11.54 -11.33 -0.47
N LYS A 59 12.09 -12.40 -1.08
CA LYS A 59 11.54 -13.06 -2.28
C LYS A 59 10.62 -14.22 -1.89
N CYS A 60 9.56 -13.95 -1.15
CA CYS A 60 8.44 -14.90 -1.07
C CYS A 60 7.73 -14.97 -2.43
N GLU A 61 7.06 -16.10 -2.75
CA GLU A 61 6.14 -16.17 -3.90
C GLU A 61 5.20 -14.95 -3.87
N ARG A 62 5.35 -14.08 -4.86
CA ARG A 62 4.57 -12.85 -4.99
C ARG A 62 3.22 -13.18 -5.60
N ARG A 63 2.19 -12.48 -5.17
CA ARG A 63 0.89 -12.59 -5.85
C ARG A 63 1.00 -11.90 -7.21
N SER A 64 0.51 -12.56 -8.24
CA SER A 64 0.35 -11.99 -9.57
C SER A 64 -1.09 -12.20 -10.04
N ILE A 65 -1.70 -11.17 -10.61
CA ILE A 65 -3.02 -11.28 -11.23
C ILE A 65 -2.87 -11.03 -12.73
N SER A 66 -3.13 -12.06 -13.53
CA SER A 66 -3.08 -11.99 -14.99
C SER A 66 -4.48 -12.07 -15.58
N LEU A 67 -4.84 -11.08 -16.40
CA LEU A 67 -6.18 -11.00 -17.01
C LEU A 67 -6.09 -10.54 -18.48
N PRO A 68 -6.92 -11.07 -19.38
CA PRO A 68 -6.97 -10.65 -20.79
C PRO A 68 -7.73 -9.33 -20.92
N ILE A 69 -7.16 -8.26 -20.37
CA ILE A 69 -7.76 -6.91 -20.35
C ILE A 69 -6.94 -5.91 -21.17
N GLY A 70 -5.76 -6.32 -21.67
CA GLY A 70 -4.90 -5.52 -22.52
C GLY A 70 -5.49 -5.26 -23.90
N ARG A 71 -4.88 -4.32 -24.63
CA ARG A 71 -5.33 -3.97 -25.98
C ARG A 71 -5.31 -5.23 -26.86
N ASN A 72 -6.30 -5.35 -27.74
CA ASN A 72 -6.48 -6.53 -28.61
C ASN A 72 -6.59 -7.89 -27.87
N GLY A 73 -6.95 -7.89 -26.59
CA GLY A 73 -7.10 -9.12 -25.79
C GLY A 73 -5.81 -9.63 -25.17
N GLU A 74 -4.74 -8.82 -25.20
CA GLU A 74 -3.49 -9.13 -24.53
C GLU A 74 -3.69 -9.40 -23.03
N THR A 75 -2.92 -10.35 -22.52
CA THR A 75 -2.89 -10.65 -21.09
C THR A 75 -2.00 -9.64 -20.40
N VAL A 76 -2.59 -8.90 -19.46
CA VAL A 76 -1.88 -7.96 -18.60
C VAL A 76 -1.66 -8.64 -17.25
N THR A 77 -0.45 -8.53 -16.73
CA THR A 77 -0.07 -9.02 -15.41
C THR A 77 0.17 -7.86 -14.45
N PHE A 78 -0.39 -8.00 -13.25
CA PHE A 78 -0.15 -7.10 -12.12
C PHE A 78 0.59 -7.86 -11.02
N GLY A 79 1.81 -7.44 -10.73
CA GLY A 79 2.65 -8.00 -9.68
C GLY A 79 2.39 -7.34 -8.33
N GLU A 80 2.47 -8.10 -7.25
CA GLU A 80 2.45 -7.56 -5.89
C GLU A 80 3.79 -6.90 -5.55
N ASP A 81 3.71 -5.65 -5.10
CA ASP A 81 4.84 -4.87 -4.58
C ASP A 81 4.77 -4.76 -3.06
N ARG A 82 5.92 -4.85 -2.41
CA ARG A 82 6.06 -4.68 -0.96
C ARG A 82 7.11 -3.65 -0.61
N THR A 83 6.79 -2.84 0.40
CA THR A 83 7.76 -1.97 1.08
C THR A 83 7.75 -2.31 2.55
N TRP A 84 8.86 -2.84 3.05
CA TRP A 84 9.04 -3.17 4.46
C TRP A 84 9.91 -2.13 5.15
N LEU A 85 9.33 -1.47 6.14
CA LEU A 85 10.04 -0.64 7.10
C LEU A 85 10.34 -1.45 8.36
N GLY A 86 11.61 -1.58 8.71
CA GLY A 86 12.06 -2.17 9.96
C GLY A 86 12.94 -1.19 10.73
N MET A 87 12.62 -0.97 11.99
CA MET A 87 13.37 -0.05 12.83
C MET A 87 13.55 -0.59 14.24
N ARG A 88 14.74 -0.40 14.77
CA ARG A 88 15.08 -0.64 16.17
C ARG A 88 15.56 0.67 16.77
N THR A 89 14.94 1.10 17.87
CA THR A 89 15.35 2.33 18.57
C THR A 89 15.59 2.08 20.05
N GLY A 90 16.66 2.65 20.57
CA GLY A 90 16.88 2.75 22.01
C GLY A 90 15.81 3.65 22.63
N THR A 91 15.51 3.41 23.90
CA THR A 91 14.64 4.23 24.74
C THR A 91 15.34 4.44 26.08
N SER A 92 15.09 5.56 26.76
CA SER A 92 15.73 5.91 28.04
C SER A 92 15.27 5.05 29.23
N TYR A 93 14.72 3.86 28.98
CA TYR A 93 14.15 2.99 29.99
C TYR A 93 15.23 2.32 30.87
N GLY A 94 15.10 2.48 32.19
CA GLY A 94 15.82 1.70 33.21
C GLY A 94 17.27 2.11 33.54
N ASN A 95 17.69 3.36 33.28
CA ASN A 95 19.07 3.84 33.45
C ASN A 95 20.13 3.14 32.56
N TRP A 96 19.72 2.29 31.61
CA TRP A 96 20.64 1.52 30.75
C TRP A 96 21.24 2.33 29.60
N ILE A 97 20.62 3.46 29.24
CA ILE A 97 21.09 4.36 28.19
C ILE A 97 21.35 5.74 28.82
N GLU A 98 22.58 5.99 29.25
CA GLU A 98 23.07 7.33 29.64
C GLU A 98 23.25 8.27 28.42
N ALA A 99 23.07 7.76 27.20
CA ALA A 99 23.27 8.53 25.99
C ALA A 99 22.17 9.58 25.83
N LYS A 100 22.56 10.86 25.76
CA LYS A 100 21.72 12.01 25.39
C LYS A 100 20.92 11.81 24.09
N HIS A 101 21.30 10.83 23.26
CA HIS A 101 20.65 10.46 22.02
C HIS A 101 20.53 8.93 21.94
N PRO A 102 19.32 8.34 22.08
CA PRO A 102 19.16 6.92 21.88
C PRO A 102 19.53 6.56 20.44
N GLY A 103 20.38 5.55 20.27
CA GLY A 103 20.73 5.05 18.94
C GLY A 103 19.49 4.49 18.23
N THR A 104 19.30 4.85 16.96
CA THR A 104 18.26 4.29 16.10
C THR A 104 18.92 3.64 14.89
N VAL A 105 18.51 2.41 14.57
CA VAL A 105 18.90 1.72 13.34
C VAL A 105 17.63 1.38 12.59
N ALA A 106 17.54 1.84 11.35
CA ALA A 106 16.41 1.59 10.45
C ALA A 106 16.90 0.95 9.16
N PHE A 107 16.06 0.09 8.57
CA PHE A 107 16.21 -0.38 7.20
C PHE A 107 14.87 -0.26 6.49
N SER A 108 14.94 0.03 5.19
CA SER A 108 13.81 -0.08 4.28
C SER A 108 14.19 -1.07 3.18
N MET A 109 13.30 -2.00 2.88
CA MET A 109 13.46 -2.93 1.75
C MET A 109 12.24 -2.78 0.85
N CYS A 110 12.50 -2.52 -0.43
CA CYS A 110 11.49 -2.21 -1.44
C CYS A 110 11.84 -2.97 -2.72
N ASP A 111 10.82 -3.36 -3.48
CA ASP A 111 11.00 -4.20 -4.66
C ASP A 111 11.55 -3.44 -5.88
N GLU A 112 11.08 -2.22 -6.14
CA GLU A 112 11.34 -1.55 -7.43
C GLU A 112 11.91 -0.13 -7.31
N ARG A 113 11.78 0.50 -6.15
CA ARG A 113 12.15 1.90 -5.97
C ARG A 113 13.00 2.07 -4.72
N HIS A 114 14.03 2.90 -4.82
CA HIS A 114 14.73 3.36 -3.64
C HIS A 114 13.75 4.15 -2.78
N PHE A 115 13.38 3.60 -1.62
CA PHE A 115 12.63 4.35 -0.62
C PHE A 115 13.55 5.43 -0.06
N VAL A 116 13.32 6.67 -0.49
CA VAL A 116 13.97 7.84 0.09
C VAL A 116 13.11 8.28 1.26
N PRO A 117 13.54 8.04 2.52
CA PRO A 117 12.79 8.51 3.67
C PRO A 117 12.74 10.04 3.64
N ARG A 118 11.52 10.60 3.62
CA ARG A 118 11.31 12.02 3.86
C ARG A 118 11.49 12.23 5.35
N ALA A 119 12.68 12.66 5.74
CA ALA A 119 13.13 12.77 7.13
C ALA A 119 13.84 14.11 7.43
N SER A 120 13.76 15.09 6.52
CA SER A 120 14.36 16.40 6.72
C SER A 120 13.56 17.23 7.74
N HIS A 121 14.19 18.27 8.29
CA HIS A 121 13.52 19.20 9.21
C HIS A 121 12.32 19.92 8.57
N SER A 122 12.39 20.25 7.27
CA SER A 122 11.25 20.87 6.56
C SER A 122 10.06 19.92 6.51
N GLU A 123 10.31 18.67 6.08
CA GLU A 123 9.27 17.65 5.96
C GLU A 123 8.66 17.29 7.32
N TRP A 124 9.46 17.32 8.38
CA TRP A 124 8.98 17.10 9.74
C TRP A 124 7.98 18.19 10.16
N ASN A 125 8.32 19.45 9.89
CA ASN A 125 7.46 20.59 10.19
C ASN A 125 6.16 20.55 9.36
N GLU A 126 6.26 20.17 8.08
CA GLU A 126 5.10 20.01 7.18
C GLU A 126 4.15 18.91 7.67
N CYS A 127 4.68 17.81 8.20
CA CYS A 127 3.88 16.73 8.76
C CYS A 127 3.23 17.11 10.11
N GLY A 128 3.71 18.16 10.78
CA GLY A 128 3.22 18.61 12.08
C GLY A 128 3.51 17.62 13.23
N LEU A 129 4.41 16.66 13.03
CA LEU A 129 4.75 15.65 14.02
C LEU A 129 5.56 16.28 15.18
N LYS A 130 5.30 15.80 16.39
CA LYS A 130 6.10 16.11 17.59
C LYS A 130 7.33 15.21 17.65
N HIS A 131 8.40 15.73 18.25
CA HIS A 131 9.64 15.00 18.49
C HIS A 131 9.93 14.95 20.00
N PRO A 132 9.24 14.06 20.75
CA PRO A 132 9.43 13.94 22.19
C PRO A 132 10.85 13.51 22.57
N ASP A 133 11.37 14.13 23.62
CA ASP A 133 12.63 13.71 24.24
C ASP A 133 12.52 12.27 24.77
N GLY A 134 13.57 11.47 24.55
CA GLY A 134 13.61 10.05 24.97
C GLY A 134 12.79 9.08 24.11
N ALA A 135 11.99 9.58 23.15
CA ALA A 135 11.23 8.78 22.19
C ALA A 135 11.38 9.23 20.73
N SER A 136 12.42 10.01 20.43
CA SER A 136 12.76 10.52 19.09
C SER A 136 12.71 9.47 17.99
N GLY A 137 13.27 8.28 18.24
CA GLY A 137 13.23 7.19 17.27
C GLY A 137 11.82 6.69 16.96
N ILE A 138 10.91 6.67 17.94
CA ILE A 138 9.51 6.30 17.71
C ILE A 138 8.82 7.35 16.82
N ALA A 139 9.06 8.62 17.09
CA ALA A 139 8.54 9.70 16.26
C ALA A 139 9.11 9.64 14.82
N LEU A 140 10.40 9.28 14.68
CA LEU A 140 11.01 9.04 13.37
C LEU A 140 10.31 7.90 12.65
N PHE A 141 9.98 6.80 13.32
CA PHE A 141 9.21 5.73 12.70
C PHE A 141 7.83 6.20 12.21
N GLN A 142 7.13 7.01 13.00
CA GLN A 142 5.85 7.59 12.60
C GLN A 142 5.99 8.48 11.34
N MET A 143 7.09 9.23 11.22
CA MET A 143 7.43 9.96 10.00
C MET A 143 7.77 9.04 8.82
N LEU A 144 8.47 7.94 9.05
CA LEU A 144 8.74 6.94 8.02
C LEU A 144 7.44 6.28 7.54
N LEU A 145 6.46 6.07 8.42
CA LEU A 145 5.12 5.62 8.04
C LEU A 145 4.42 6.63 7.12
N MET A 146 4.51 7.94 7.40
CA MET A 146 3.97 8.98 6.52
C MET A 146 4.58 8.89 5.11
N SER A 147 5.91 8.78 5.05
CA SER A 147 6.66 8.63 3.79
C SER A 147 6.26 7.35 3.04
N GLY A 148 6.14 6.23 3.77
CA GLY A 148 5.73 4.94 3.23
C GLY A 148 4.30 4.98 2.69
N THR A 149 3.40 5.70 3.36
CA THR A 149 2.03 5.94 2.90
C THR A 149 2.00 6.78 1.62
N ASP A 150 2.88 7.77 1.47
CA ASP A 150 2.99 8.53 0.22
C ASP A 150 3.46 7.65 -0.94
N LEU A 151 4.50 6.83 -0.72
CA LEU A 151 4.99 5.89 -1.73
C LEU A 151 3.91 4.88 -2.10
N TRP A 152 3.27 4.24 -1.11
CA TRP A 152 2.16 3.32 -1.29
C TRP A 152 1.04 3.94 -2.12
N SER A 153 0.66 5.18 -1.81
CA SER A 153 -0.38 5.87 -2.56
C SER A 153 0.05 6.13 -4.00
N SER A 154 1.30 6.56 -4.24
CA SER A 154 1.82 6.78 -5.58
C SER A 154 1.86 5.49 -6.41
N THR A 155 2.30 4.37 -5.83
CA THR A 155 2.33 3.08 -6.54
C THR A 155 0.93 2.66 -6.99
N TRP A 156 -0.07 2.80 -6.10
CA TRP A 156 -1.46 2.55 -6.48
C TRP A 156 -1.98 3.50 -7.55
N GLN A 157 -1.64 4.79 -7.48
CA GLN A 157 -2.05 5.74 -8.53
C GLN A 157 -1.46 5.34 -9.89
N ASN A 158 -0.17 4.99 -9.96
CA ASN A 158 0.47 4.55 -11.21
C ASN A 158 -0.20 3.29 -11.78
N CYS A 159 -0.57 2.35 -10.92
CA CYS A 159 -1.31 1.15 -11.33
C CYS A 159 -2.69 1.49 -11.91
N LEU A 160 -3.42 2.41 -11.27
CA LEU A 160 -4.72 2.87 -11.79
C LEU A 160 -4.57 3.69 -13.08
N ASP A 161 -3.52 4.52 -13.20
CA ASP A 161 -3.19 5.27 -14.42
C ASP A 161 -2.92 4.30 -15.59
N TYR A 162 -2.20 3.21 -15.32
CA TYR A 162 -1.97 2.17 -16.32
C TYR A 162 -3.29 1.53 -16.77
N ILE A 163 -4.19 1.18 -15.83
CA ILE A 163 -5.50 0.61 -16.17
C ILE A 163 -6.32 1.57 -17.03
N ASP A 164 -6.33 2.88 -16.70
CA ASP A 164 -7.01 3.89 -17.51
C ASP A 164 -6.46 3.90 -18.95
N SER A 165 -5.13 3.85 -19.11
CA SER A 165 -4.45 3.84 -20.42
C SER A 165 -4.85 2.65 -21.32
N LEU A 166 -5.32 1.54 -20.75
CA LEU A 166 -5.81 0.39 -21.50
C LEU A 166 -7.10 0.70 -22.29
N TYR A 167 -7.87 1.70 -21.84
CA TYR A 167 -9.18 2.07 -22.38
C TYR A 167 -9.18 3.40 -23.13
N GLU A 168 -8.12 4.18 -23.04
CA GLU A 168 -7.98 5.42 -23.80
C GLU A 168 -7.95 5.17 -25.30
N VAL A 169 -8.71 5.99 -26.04
CA VAL A 169 -8.65 6.05 -27.51
C VAL A 169 -7.39 6.81 -27.90
N THR A 170 -6.50 6.16 -28.63
CA THR A 170 -5.25 6.79 -29.09
C THR A 170 -5.37 7.35 -30.49
N ILE A 171 -4.47 8.26 -30.86
CA ILE A 171 -4.40 8.83 -32.21
C ILE A 171 -4.25 7.71 -33.27
N GLY A 172 -3.48 6.66 -32.94
CA GLY A 172 -3.36 5.48 -33.81
C GLY A 172 -4.70 4.82 -34.12
N ASP A 173 -5.62 4.78 -33.15
CA ASP A 173 -6.97 4.20 -33.32
C ASP A 173 -7.86 5.05 -34.24
N LEU A 174 -7.62 6.37 -34.31
CA LEU A 174 -8.34 7.28 -35.19
C LEU A 174 -7.83 7.23 -36.64
N VAL A 175 -6.56 6.92 -36.83
CA VAL A 175 -5.89 6.94 -38.15
C VAL A 175 -5.96 5.58 -38.86
N SER A 176 -6.07 4.46 -38.13
CA SER A 176 -5.96 3.09 -38.67
C SER A 176 -7.26 2.48 -39.23
N GLY A 177 -8.20 3.30 -39.73
CA GLY A 177 -9.32 2.80 -40.54
C GLY A 177 -10.55 2.31 -39.76
N GLY A 178 -10.72 2.70 -38.49
CA GLY A 178 -12.02 2.68 -37.81
C GLY A 178 -12.46 1.37 -37.17
N GLU A 179 -11.85 0.23 -37.44
CA GLU A 179 -12.29 -1.08 -36.94
C GLU A 179 -12.32 -1.18 -35.40
N ARG A 180 -11.34 -0.57 -34.72
CA ARG A 180 -11.34 -0.45 -33.25
C ARG A 180 -12.39 0.55 -32.76
N LEU A 181 -12.63 1.62 -33.50
CA LEU A 181 -13.68 2.60 -33.18
C LEU A 181 -15.07 1.95 -33.31
N GLU A 182 -15.29 1.15 -34.35
CA GLU A 182 -16.50 0.35 -34.55
C GLU A 182 -16.67 -0.68 -33.44
N THR A 183 -15.59 -1.36 -33.04
CA THR A 183 -15.61 -2.28 -31.89
C THR A 183 -15.97 -1.56 -30.59
N LEU A 184 -15.44 -0.35 -30.37
CA LEU A 184 -15.78 0.51 -29.23
C LEU A 184 -17.26 0.97 -29.24
N MET A 185 -17.85 1.14 -30.43
CA MET A 185 -19.23 1.63 -30.60
C MET A 185 -20.27 0.51 -30.60
N ALA A 186 -19.93 -0.69 -31.07
CA ALA A 186 -20.89 -1.75 -31.37
C ALA A 186 -20.66 -3.07 -30.62
N ASP A 187 -19.41 -3.33 -30.20
CA ASP A 187 -18.97 -4.59 -29.57
C ASP A 187 -19.66 -5.86 -30.11
N PRO A 188 -19.57 -6.13 -31.43
CA PRO A 188 -20.32 -7.22 -32.06
C PRO A 188 -19.96 -8.60 -31.50
N SER A 189 -18.72 -8.78 -31.02
CA SER A 189 -18.24 -10.03 -30.40
C SER A 189 -18.60 -10.14 -28.91
N GLY A 190 -18.97 -9.04 -28.24
CA GLY A 190 -19.17 -9.00 -26.78
C GLY A 190 -17.88 -8.99 -25.96
N GLN A 191 -16.73 -9.01 -26.62
CA GLN A 191 -15.42 -9.10 -25.97
C GLN A 191 -15.08 -7.82 -25.19
N LEU A 192 -15.55 -6.66 -25.64
CA LEU A 192 -15.29 -5.40 -24.97
C LEU A 192 -16.10 -5.29 -23.67
N ALA A 193 -17.38 -5.70 -23.69
CA ALA A 193 -18.21 -5.80 -22.49
C ALA A 193 -17.62 -6.79 -21.47
N GLU A 194 -17.10 -7.93 -21.94
CA GLU A 194 -16.40 -8.89 -21.07
C GLU A 194 -15.13 -8.29 -20.46
N ARG A 195 -14.33 -7.55 -21.24
CA ARG A 195 -13.14 -6.85 -20.75
C ARG A 195 -13.48 -5.81 -19.68
N TYR A 196 -14.51 -5.00 -19.89
CA TYR A 196 -14.99 -4.04 -18.88
C TYR A 196 -15.41 -4.75 -17.59
N PHE A 197 -16.13 -5.86 -17.69
CA PHE A 197 -16.52 -6.65 -16.53
C PHE A 197 -15.31 -7.21 -15.77
N LYS A 198 -14.33 -7.80 -16.48
CA LYS A 198 -13.11 -8.34 -15.88
C LYS A 198 -12.33 -7.27 -15.13
N THR A 199 -12.13 -6.10 -15.74
CA THR A 199 -11.40 -5.00 -15.10
C THR A 199 -12.14 -4.41 -13.93
N ALA A 200 -13.46 -4.25 -14.01
CA ALA A 200 -14.23 -3.77 -12.88
C ALA A 200 -14.18 -4.74 -11.68
N ASN A 201 -14.08 -6.06 -11.92
CA ASN A 201 -13.84 -7.03 -10.84
C ASN A 201 -12.40 -7.00 -10.31
N LEU A 202 -11.40 -6.79 -11.18
CA LEU A 202 -10.01 -6.55 -10.75
C LEU A 202 -9.93 -5.34 -9.81
N LEU A 203 -10.55 -4.23 -10.19
CA LEU A 203 -10.59 -3.01 -9.38
C LEU A 203 -11.25 -3.24 -8.01
N LYS A 204 -12.30 -4.07 -7.94
CA LYS A 204 -12.89 -4.49 -6.65
C LYS A 204 -11.94 -5.34 -5.80
N ILE A 205 -11.08 -6.16 -6.42
CA ILE A 205 -10.03 -6.88 -5.70
C ILE A 205 -9.00 -5.87 -5.16
N PHE A 206 -8.57 -4.92 -5.99
CA PHE A 206 -7.64 -3.85 -5.59
C PHE A 206 -8.19 -3.00 -4.45
N GLN A 207 -9.48 -2.67 -4.45
CA GLN A 207 -10.12 -1.94 -3.35
C GLN A 207 -9.86 -2.62 -1.99
N LYS A 208 -10.02 -3.95 -1.91
CA LYS A 208 -9.77 -4.70 -0.67
C LYS A 208 -8.33 -4.56 -0.18
N HIS A 209 -7.37 -4.51 -1.10
CA HIS A 209 -5.97 -4.31 -0.76
C HIS A 209 -5.69 -2.86 -0.33
N VAL A 210 -6.31 -1.88 -0.98
CA VAL A 210 -6.23 -0.47 -0.60
C VAL A 210 -6.80 -0.24 0.81
N ASP A 211 -7.89 -0.92 1.16
CA ASP A 211 -8.52 -0.83 2.49
C ASP A 211 -7.61 -1.33 3.62
N ALA A 212 -6.66 -2.23 3.35
CA ALA A 212 -5.89 -2.90 4.40
C ALA A 212 -4.93 -1.97 5.19
N ILE A 213 -4.44 -0.89 4.59
CA ILE A 213 -3.41 -0.03 5.20
C ILE A 213 -3.95 0.80 6.36
N PRO A 214 -5.04 1.59 6.22
CA PRO A 214 -5.63 2.31 7.35
C PRO A 214 -6.01 1.38 8.52
N HIS A 215 -6.56 0.20 8.22
CA HIS A 215 -6.89 -0.80 9.25
C HIS A 215 -5.65 -1.30 9.99
N SER A 216 -4.55 -1.55 9.26
CA SER A 216 -3.28 -2.00 9.86
C SER A 216 -2.66 -0.94 10.75
N LEU A 217 -2.69 0.34 10.36
CA LEU A 217 -2.19 1.46 11.15
C LEU A 217 -3.01 1.66 12.44
N ARG A 218 -4.35 1.64 12.35
CA ARG A 218 -5.23 1.70 13.54
C ARG A 218 -4.98 0.52 14.49
N ALA A 219 -4.76 -0.68 13.96
CA ALA A 219 -4.44 -1.86 14.77
C ALA A 219 -3.08 -1.73 15.49
N MET A 220 -2.09 -1.14 14.81
CA MET A 220 -0.78 -0.85 15.40
C MET A 220 -0.89 0.19 16.52
N GLU A 221 -1.62 1.27 16.29
CA GLU A 221 -1.90 2.32 17.30
C GLU A 221 -2.62 1.76 18.52
N LYS A 222 -3.65 0.93 18.31
CA LYS A 222 -4.38 0.27 19.40
C LYS A 222 -3.47 -0.62 20.23
N THR A 223 -2.55 -1.33 19.57
CA THR A 223 -1.59 -2.17 20.27
C THR A 223 -0.54 -1.35 21.00
N TRP A 224 -0.09 -0.24 20.40
CA TRP A 224 0.78 0.74 21.07
C TRP A 224 0.15 1.22 22.38
N ARG A 225 -1.12 1.67 22.36
CA ARG A 225 -1.85 2.10 23.56
C ARG A 225 -1.92 1.01 24.63
N ARG A 226 -2.17 -0.23 24.23
CA ARG A 226 -2.25 -1.36 25.17
C ARG A 226 -0.89 -1.69 25.79
N THR A 227 0.16 -1.63 24.98
CA THR A 227 1.53 -1.98 25.39
C THR A 227 2.17 -0.89 26.24
N TYR A 228 1.93 0.37 25.90
CA TYR A 228 2.47 1.55 26.58
C TYR A 228 1.30 2.44 27.00
N PRO A 229 0.56 2.08 28.07
CA PRO A 229 -0.65 2.80 28.45
C PRO A 229 -0.36 4.26 28.79
N GLY A 230 0.74 4.54 29.51
CA GLY A 230 1.32 5.88 29.74
C GLY A 230 0.47 6.87 30.55
N LEU A 231 -0.84 6.89 30.31
CA LEU A 231 -1.87 7.71 30.95
C LEU A 231 -2.58 6.87 32.02
N HIS A 232 -2.60 7.39 33.24
CA HIS A 232 -3.36 6.82 34.37
C HIS A 232 -3.06 5.33 34.67
N ALA A 233 -1.83 4.88 34.38
CA ALA A 233 -1.42 3.51 34.68
C ALA A 233 -0.72 3.47 36.06
N ASP A 234 -1.14 2.56 36.93
CA ASP A 234 -0.52 2.32 38.24
C ASP A 234 0.86 1.62 38.15
N LEU A 235 1.40 1.42 36.94
CA LEU A 235 2.60 0.66 36.64
C LEU A 235 3.70 1.57 36.08
N LEU A 236 4.97 1.23 36.33
CA LEU A 236 6.14 1.87 35.71
C LEU A 236 6.01 1.82 34.18
N THR A 237 5.90 2.99 33.55
CA THR A 237 5.75 3.12 32.09
C THR A 237 7.08 3.40 31.41
N ARG A 238 7.24 2.91 30.18
CA ARG A 238 8.44 3.16 29.36
C ARG A 238 8.61 4.65 29.00
N PHE A 239 7.50 5.36 28.88
CA PHE A 239 7.43 6.77 28.50
C PHE A 239 6.69 7.57 29.56
N SER A 240 7.07 8.84 29.74
CA SER A 240 6.31 9.77 30.57
C SER A 240 4.93 10.03 29.97
N GLU A 241 3.98 10.49 30.79
CA GLU A 241 2.63 10.83 30.35
C GLU A 241 2.64 11.86 29.21
N THR A 242 3.43 12.94 29.35
CA THR A 242 3.60 13.97 28.31
C THR A 242 4.14 13.37 27.01
N THR A 243 5.18 12.53 27.07
CA THR A 243 5.74 11.87 25.88
C THR A 243 4.70 10.97 25.21
N GLN A 244 3.92 10.24 26.01
CA GLN A 244 2.88 9.38 25.48
C GLN A 244 1.77 10.18 24.78
N VAL A 245 1.34 11.31 25.35
CA VAL A 245 0.36 12.20 24.72
C VAL A 245 0.87 12.66 23.34
N GLU A 246 2.11 13.13 23.27
CA GLU A 246 2.72 13.58 22.02
C GLU A 246 2.82 12.46 20.97
N LEU A 247 3.23 11.25 21.37
CA LEU A 247 3.29 10.09 20.46
C LEU A 247 1.90 9.66 19.97
N LEU A 248 0.86 9.79 20.80
CA LEU A 248 -0.51 9.49 20.43
C LEU A 248 -1.08 10.56 19.48
N ASP A 249 -0.70 11.82 19.64
CA ASP A 249 -1.04 12.88 18.70
C ASP A 249 -0.36 12.65 17.34
N ASN A 250 0.90 12.23 17.33
CA ASN A 250 1.56 11.79 16.09
C ASN A 250 0.84 10.63 15.41
N TRP A 251 0.42 9.61 16.17
CA TRP A 251 -0.35 8.49 15.62
C TRP A 251 -1.65 8.94 14.95
N ARG A 252 -2.35 9.92 15.55
CA ARG A 252 -3.56 10.51 14.93
C ARG A 252 -3.24 11.16 13.59
N LEU A 253 -2.13 11.89 13.49
CA LEU A 253 -1.69 12.52 12.24
C LEU A 253 -1.33 11.47 11.18
N VAL A 254 -0.58 10.42 11.54
CA VAL A 254 -0.23 9.31 10.64
C VAL A 254 -1.48 8.62 10.09
N ILE A 255 -2.45 8.32 10.96
CA ILE A 255 -3.69 7.67 10.57
C ILE A 255 -4.52 8.59 9.66
N ALA A 256 -4.67 9.87 10.02
CA ALA A 256 -5.41 10.84 9.21
C ALA A 256 -4.78 11.02 7.81
N HIS A 257 -3.45 11.02 7.71
CA HIS A 257 -2.74 11.07 6.43
C HIS A 257 -3.06 9.83 5.57
N ALA A 258 -2.97 8.64 6.17
CA ALA A 258 -3.31 7.39 5.47
C ALA A 258 -4.78 7.34 5.04
N GLU A 259 -5.71 7.80 5.87
CA GLU A 259 -7.14 7.88 5.56
C GLU A 259 -7.42 8.86 4.41
N ASN A 260 -6.74 10.01 4.37
CA ASN A 260 -6.86 10.95 3.24
C ASN A 260 -6.40 10.32 1.92
N LYS A 261 -5.26 9.63 1.91
CA LYS A 261 -4.75 8.94 0.70
C LYS A 261 -5.66 7.79 0.30
N HIS A 262 -6.12 7.00 1.27
CA HIS A 262 -7.10 5.92 1.09
C HIS A 262 -8.41 6.43 0.49
N GLY A 263 -8.96 7.53 1.00
CA GLY A 263 -10.20 8.10 0.49
C GLY A 263 -10.10 8.52 -0.98
N LYS A 264 -8.96 9.11 -1.38
CA LYS A 264 -8.70 9.48 -2.79
C LYS A 264 -8.59 8.26 -3.70
N LEU A 265 -7.88 7.21 -3.26
CA LEU A 265 -7.75 5.97 -4.02
C LEU A 265 -9.09 5.23 -4.15
N SER A 266 -9.83 5.13 -3.05
CA SER A 266 -11.12 4.44 -3.01
C SER A 266 -12.14 5.13 -3.92
N ALA A 267 -12.24 6.46 -3.83
CA ALA A 267 -13.13 7.23 -4.70
C ALA A 267 -12.76 7.07 -6.19
N ARG A 268 -11.46 6.99 -6.52
CA ARG A 268 -11.00 6.74 -7.90
C ARG A 268 -11.40 5.35 -8.37
N ILE A 269 -11.16 4.31 -7.56
CA ILE A 269 -11.52 2.93 -7.88
C ILE A 269 -13.04 2.80 -8.07
N GLU A 270 -13.84 3.36 -7.16
CA GLU A 270 -15.30 3.35 -7.25
C GLU A 270 -15.79 4.03 -8.54
N LYS A 271 -15.22 5.19 -8.88
CA LYS A 271 -15.55 5.89 -10.12
C LYS A 271 -15.20 5.04 -11.35
N MET A 272 -13.99 4.49 -11.43
CA MET A 272 -13.57 3.64 -12.55
C MET A 272 -14.48 2.41 -12.70
N VAL A 273 -14.85 1.76 -11.58
CA VAL A 273 -15.80 0.64 -11.58
C VAL A 273 -17.17 1.07 -12.13
N ALA A 274 -17.70 2.20 -11.68
CA ALA A 274 -18.99 2.70 -12.14
C ALA A 274 -18.97 3.04 -13.64
N ASP A 275 -17.92 3.71 -14.11
CA ASP A 275 -17.76 4.08 -15.52
C ASP A 275 -17.66 2.83 -16.41
N LEU A 276 -16.84 1.85 -16.03
CA LEU A 276 -16.71 0.57 -16.75
C LEU A 276 -18.02 -0.22 -16.82
N MET A 277 -18.76 -0.29 -15.70
CA MET A 277 -20.06 -0.97 -15.68
C MET A 277 -21.10 -0.26 -16.53
N ARG A 278 -21.11 1.08 -16.54
CA ARG A 278 -22.00 1.86 -17.40
C ARG A 278 -21.69 1.66 -18.89
N LEU A 279 -20.41 1.62 -19.25
CA LEU A 279 -19.98 1.34 -20.62
C LEU A 279 -20.40 -0.06 -21.06
N ARG A 280 -20.19 -1.06 -20.20
CA ARG A 280 -20.64 -2.44 -20.42
C ARG A 280 -22.15 -2.51 -20.67
N ASP A 281 -22.94 -1.88 -19.81
CA ASP A 281 -24.41 -1.93 -19.90
C ASP A 281 -24.92 -1.22 -21.17
N SER A 282 -24.26 -0.13 -21.58
CA SER A 282 -24.55 0.57 -22.83
C SER A 282 -24.29 -0.32 -24.05
N LEU A 283 -23.20 -1.08 -24.05
CA LEU A 283 -22.89 -2.04 -25.12
C LEU A 283 -23.93 -3.17 -25.18
N PHE A 284 -24.33 -3.74 -24.04
CA PHE A 284 -25.39 -4.76 -24.01
C PHE A 284 -26.72 -4.24 -24.56
N LEU A 285 -27.15 -3.04 -24.19
CA LEU A 285 -28.37 -2.43 -24.70
C LEU A 285 -28.30 -2.18 -26.21
N SER A 286 -27.14 -1.71 -26.71
CA SER A 286 -26.93 -1.47 -28.14
C SER A 286 -27.05 -2.77 -28.95
N ARG A 287 -26.52 -3.88 -28.43
CA ARG A 287 -26.60 -5.19 -29.07
C ARG A 287 -28.02 -5.73 -29.11
N LEU A 288 -28.74 -5.67 -27.98
CA LEU A 288 -30.15 -6.06 -27.92
C LEU A 288 -31.01 -5.30 -28.93
N SER A 289 -30.77 -4.01 -29.12
CA SER A 289 -31.52 -3.20 -30.08
C SER A 289 -31.28 -3.59 -31.54
N ARG A 290 -30.09 -4.14 -31.86
CA ARG A 290 -29.74 -4.62 -33.21
C ARG A 290 -30.26 -6.02 -33.51
N ASP A 291 -30.34 -6.90 -32.50
CA ASP A 291 -30.87 -8.25 -32.69
C ASP A 291 -32.40 -8.28 -32.84
N THR A 292 -33.09 -7.20 -32.50
CA THR A 292 -34.57 -7.06 -32.61
C THR A 292 -35.06 -6.26 -33.82
N GLY A 293 -34.17 -5.71 -34.65
CA GLY A 293 -34.50 -4.92 -35.84
C GLY A 293 -34.14 -5.62 -37.13
#